data_AF-A0A6A5GM79-F1
#
_entry.id   AF-A0A6A5GM79-F1
#
_cell.length_a   1.000
_cell.length_b   1.000
_cell.length_c   1.000
_cell.angle_alpha   90.00
_cell.angle_beta   90.00
_cell.angle_gamma   90.00
#
_symmetry.space_group_name_H-M   'P 1'
#
loop_
_entity.id
_entity.type
_entity.pdbx_description
1 polymer ?
#
loop_
_entity_poly.entity_id
_entity_poly.type
_entity_poly.pdbx_seq_one_letter_code
_entity_poly.pdbx_strand_id
1 'polypeptide(L)'
;MLLPIWLLVFLFAGGIYTTPVAPNYIDCRNEHHKMLRCAKEVGFKPDWYAPNFEQYVPKLEDWLVCVGTVVCPMSVNRMDEIQLKYKVKLLLSTHDFSDCFSQENFSKFAACPVAPDCESESFQFCMVSVMESLPTCSRAIVEAYSSTIQERIRICKLREERELWRNITQLRS
;
A
#
# COMPACT_ATOMS: atom_id res chain seq x y z
N MET A 1 -66.49 17.29 0.90
CA MET A 1 -65.89 17.46 2.24
C MET A 1 -65.50 16.05 2.69
N LEU A 2 -64.25 15.63 2.85
CA LEU A 2 -63.01 16.26 3.32
C LEU A 2 -61.79 15.63 2.62
N LEU A 3 -60.74 16.42 2.41
CA LEU A 3 -59.34 16.04 2.09
C LEU A 3 -58.55 15.88 3.43
N PRO A 4 -57.24 15.54 3.45
CA PRO A 4 -56.63 14.21 3.51
C PRO A 4 -55.81 14.02 4.82
N ILE A 5 -55.31 12.81 5.13
CA ILE A 5 -54.20 12.67 6.10
C ILE A 5 -53.13 11.79 5.49
N TRP A 6 -52.01 12.46 5.23
CA TRP A 6 -50.74 11.93 4.76
C TRP A 6 -50.20 10.90 5.76
N LEU A 7 -50.03 9.66 5.29
CA LEU A 7 -49.19 8.69 5.99
C LEU A 7 -47.74 9.05 5.73
N LEU A 8 -47.13 9.63 6.76
CA LEU A 8 -45.71 9.90 6.90
C LEU A 8 -44.90 8.64 6.61
N VAL A 9 -44.28 8.62 5.43
CA VAL A 9 -43.11 7.79 5.14
C VAL A 9 -41.96 8.34 5.98
N PHE A 10 -41.79 7.82 7.20
CA PHE A 10 -40.53 7.96 7.93
C PHE A 10 -39.52 7.01 7.30
N LEU A 11 -38.84 7.49 6.26
CA LEU A 11 -37.53 7.00 5.86
C LEU A 11 -36.56 7.31 7.00
N PHE A 12 -36.47 6.42 7.98
CA PHE A 12 -35.24 6.32 8.76
C PHE A 12 -34.17 5.82 7.80
N ALA A 13 -33.46 6.76 7.16
CA ALA A 13 -32.10 6.54 6.69
C ALA A 13 -31.21 6.32 7.93
N GLY A 14 -31.44 5.21 8.62
CA GLY A 14 -30.50 4.68 9.58
C GLY A 14 -29.30 4.23 8.75
N GLY A 15 -28.33 5.13 8.60
CA GLY A 15 -27.00 4.76 8.17
C GLY A 15 -26.54 3.65 9.11
N ILE A 16 -26.57 2.42 8.62
CA ILE A 16 -25.97 1.31 9.32
C ILE A 16 -24.47 1.62 9.26
N TYR A 17 -23.97 2.27 10.30
CA TYR A 17 -22.55 2.22 10.61
C TYR A 17 -22.27 0.74 10.85
N THR A 18 -21.93 0.04 9.77
CA THR A 18 -21.40 -1.31 9.86
C THR A 18 -20.08 -1.13 10.60
N THR A 19 -20.13 -1.33 11.91
CA THR A 19 -18.91 -1.49 12.67
C THR A 19 -18.15 -2.63 12.00
N PRO A 20 -16.86 -2.46 11.67
CA PRO A 20 -16.08 -3.54 11.09
C PRO A 20 -16.23 -4.74 12.02
N VAL A 21 -16.88 -5.80 11.56
CA VAL A 21 -16.96 -7.05 12.31
C VAL A 21 -15.51 -7.48 12.47
N ALA A 22 -15.01 -7.48 13.70
CA ALA A 22 -13.63 -7.87 13.97
C ALA A 22 -13.43 -9.28 13.40
N PRO A 23 -12.37 -9.47 12.59
CA PRO A 23 -12.13 -10.77 12.01
C PRO A 23 -11.87 -11.77 13.13
N ASN A 24 -12.25 -13.03 12.89
CA ASN A 24 -11.96 -14.10 13.83
C ASN A 24 -10.45 -14.17 14.04
N TYR A 25 -10.01 -13.80 15.25
CA TYR A 25 -8.59 -13.67 15.59
C TYR A 25 -7.79 -14.94 15.33
N ILE A 26 -8.43 -16.10 15.52
CA ILE A 26 -7.83 -17.42 15.28
C ILE A 26 -7.50 -17.59 13.79
N ASP A 27 -8.41 -17.18 12.90
CA ASP A 27 -8.22 -17.28 11.45
C ASP A 27 -7.11 -16.33 10.99
N CYS A 28 -7.08 -15.09 11.49
CA CYS A 28 -6.01 -14.14 11.21
C CYS A 28 -4.62 -14.64 11.64
N ARG A 29 -4.53 -15.25 12.82
CA ARG A 29 -3.27 -15.82 13.33
C ARG A 29 -2.82 -17.01 12.48
N ASN A 30 -3.74 -17.89 12.11
CA ASN A 30 -3.44 -19.07 11.29
C ASN A 30 -2.96 -18.68 9.88
N GLU A 31 -3.63 -17.71 9.25
CA GLU A 31 -3.20 -17.15 7.96
C GLU A 31 -1.82 -16.51 8.06
N HIS A 32 -1.57 -15.70 9.10
CA HIS A 32 -0.25 -15.10 9.30
C HIS A 32 0.85 -16.15 9.45
N HIS A 33 0.62 -17.21 10.25
CA HIS A 33 1.58 -18.32 10.36
C HIS A 33 1.77 -19.06 9.03
N LYS A 34 0.71 -19.23 8.24
CA LYS A 34 0.81 -19.82 6.89
C LYS A 34 1.68 -18.95 5.99
N MET A 35 1.49 -17.63 5.98
CA MET A 35 2.30 -16.68 5.21
C MET A 35 3.79 -16.79 5.55
N LEU A 36 4.14 -16.85 6.85
CA LEU A 36 5.52 -17.01 7.30
C LEU A 36 6.11 -18.37 6.91
N ARG A 37 5.32 -19.44 7.05
CA ARG A 37 5.73 -20.79 6.67
C ARG A 37 6.01 -20.87 5.18
N CYS A 38 5.08 -20.40 4.35
CA CYS A 38 5.25 -20.34 2.90
C CYS A 38 6.48 -19.53 2.51
N ALA A 39 6.72 -18.39 3.16
CA ALA A 39 7.92 -17.60 2.87
C ALA A 39 9.21 -18.37 3.12
N LYS A 40 9.25 -19.17 4.20
CA LYS A 40 10.39 -20.05 4.50
C LYS A 40 10.51 -21.20 3.50
N GLU A 41 9.40 -21.85 3.16
CA GLU A 41 9.37 -23.03 2.25
C GLU A 41 9.86 -22.68 0.84
N VAL A 42 9.41 -21.55 0.28
CA VAL A 42 9.77 -21.16 -1.09
C VAL A 42 11.03 -20.28 -1.16
N GLY A 43 11.55 -19.85 -0.01
CA GLY A 43 12.67 -18.92 0.08
C GLY A 43 12.31 -17.48 -0.32
N PHE A 44 11.07 -17.05 -0.05
CA PHE A 44 10.61 -15.69 -0.35
C PHE A 44 11.22 -14.67 0.62
N LYS A 45 12.30 -14.03 0.18
CA LYS A 45 12.98 -12.96 0.90
C LYS A 45 13.50 -11.90 -0.10
N PRO A 46 12.63 -11.01 -0.61
CA PRO A 46 13.04 -9.99 -1.56
C PRO A 46 14.02 -9.01 -0.93
N ASP A 47 15.13 -8.76 -1.62
CA ASP A 47 15.96 -7.59 -1.37
C ASP A 47 15.43 -6.41 -2.18
N TRP A 48 14.74 -5.50 -1.50
CA TRP A 48 14.13 -4.31 -2.10
C TRP A 48 15.13 -3.31 -2.69
N TYR A 49 16.42 -3.48 -2.42
CA TYR A 49 17.50 -2.62 -2.90
C TYR A 49 18.38 -3.30 -3.95
N ALA A 50 18.12 -4.58 -4.27
CA ALA A 50 18.85 -5.27 -5.32
C ALA A 50 18.69 -4.55 -6.68
N PRO A 51 19.78 -4.39 -7.45
CA PRO A 51 19.74 -3.78 -8.77
C PRO A 51 18.98 -4.64 -9.79
N ASN A 52 18.97 -5.96 -9.61
CA ASN A 52 18.28 -6.95 -10.42
C ASN A 52 17.04 -7.50 -9.67
N PHE A 53 16.12 -6.60 -9.30
CA PHE A 53 14.97 -6.95 -8.46
C PHE A 53 14.01 -7.96 -9.13
N GLU A 54 13.96 -7.98 -10.46
CA GLU A 54 13.16 -8.90 -11.26
C GLU A 54 13.43 -10.38 -10.97
N GLN A 55 14.63 -10.73 -10.49
CA GLN A 55 14.96 -12.10 -10.09
C GLN A 55 14.08 -12.64 -8.94
N TYR A 56 13.44 -11.75 -8.17
CA TYR A 56 12.57 -12.12 -7.06
C TYR A 56 11.11 -12.35 -7.48
N VAL A 57 10.75 -12.11 -8.74
CA VAL A 57 9.38 -12.31 -9.26
C VAL A 57 8.93 -13.77 -9.17
N PRO A 58 9.72 -14.78 -9.60
CA PRO A 58 9.30 -16.18 -9.49
C PRO A 58 9.04 -16.59 -8.02
N LYS A 59 9.83 -16.05 -7.09
CA LYS A 59 9.65 -16.30 -5.65
C LYS A 59 8.40 -15.66 -5.07
N LEU A 60 7.96 -14.53 -5.61
CA LEU A 60 6.66 -13.96 -5.27
C LEU A 60 5.53 -14.89 -5.73
N GLU A 61 5.58 -15.36 -6.97
CA GLU A 61 4.56 -16.25 -7.53
C GLU A 61 4.45 -17.55 -6.72
N ASP A 62 5.58 -18.21 -6.44
CA ASP A 62 5.65 -19.39 -5.58
C ASP A 62 5.02 -19.12 -4.20
N TRP A 63 5.31 -17.95 -3.62
CA TRP A 63 4.78 -17.56 -2.31
C TRP A 63 3.27 -17.31 -2.34
N LEU A 64 2.77 -16.59 -3.35
CA LEU A 64 1.34 -16.34 -3.54
C LEU A 64 0.57 -17.65 -3.72
N VAL A 65 1.12 -18.60 -4.50
CA VAL A 65 0.54 -19.94 -4.70
C VAL A 65 0.51 -20.73 -3.38
N CYS A 66 1.60 -20.72 -2.61
CA CYS A 66 1.65 -21.41 -1.32
C CYS A 66 0.65 -20.82 -0.30
N VAL A 67 0.57 -19.49 -0.21
CA VAL A 67 -0.35 -18.81 0.71
C VAL A 67 -1.79 -19.06 0.30
N GLY A 68 -2.09 -19.01 -1.00
CA GLY A 68 -3.44 -19.13 -1.53
C GLY A 68 -4.35 -17.98 -1.08
N THR A 69 -5.66 -18.24 -1.03
CA THR A 69 -6.66 -17.25 -0.61
C THR A 69 -6.59 -17.01 0.89
N VAL A 70 -6.70 -15.73 1.27
CA VAL A 70 -6.81 -15.26 2.66
C VAL A 70 -8.09 -14.45 2.82
N VAL A 71 -8.70 -14.51 4.00
CA VAL A 71 -9.96 -13.82 4.31
C VAL A 71 -9.81 -12.84 5.47
N CYS A 72 -8.79 -12.96 6.31
CA CYS A 72 -8.56 -11.97 7.36
C CYS A 72 -8.17 -10.62 6.73
N PRO A 73 -8.83 -9.50 7.08
CA PRO A 73 -8.49 -8.17 6.59
C PRO A 73 -7.01 -7.80 6.77
N MET A 74 -6.37 -8.22 7.85
CA MET A 74 -4.93 -7.99 8.06
C MET A 74 -4.07 -8.72 7.03
N SER A 75 -4.42 -9.97 6.71
CA SER A 75 -3.72 -10.79 5.73
C SER A 75 -3.98 -10.28 4.32
N VAL A 76 -5.23 -9.94 3.98
CA VAL A 76 -5.62 -9.32 2.71
C VAL A 76 -4.79 -8.05 2.48
N ASN A 77 -4.78 -7.15 3.45
CA ASN A 77 -4.00 -5.91 3.34
C ASN A 77 -2.49 -6.17 3.23
N ARG A 78 -1.98 -7.27 3.76
CA ARG A 78 -0.58 -7.67 3.61
C ARG A 78 -0.27 -8.24 2.23
N MET A 79 -1.17 -9.04 1.67
CA MET A 79 -1.05 -9.55 0.30
C MET A 79 -1.07 -8.40 -0.71
N ASP A 80 -1.99 -7.45 -0.53
CA ASP A 80 -2.11 -6.27 -1.41
C ASP A 80 -0.87 -5.38 -1.31
N GLU A 81 -0.36 -5.12 -0.10
CA GLU A 81 0.83 -4.30 0.08
C GLU A 81 2.04 -4.93 -0.63
N ILE A 82 2.25 -6.25 -0.48
CA ILE A 82 3.39 -6.94 -1.10
C ILE A 82 3.29 -6.86 -2.64
N GLN A 83 2.12 -7.13 -3.21
CA GLN A 83 1.91 -7.07 -4.65
C GLN A 83 2.13 -5.65 -5.20
N LEU A 84 1.58 -4.63 -4.54
CA LEU A 84 1.80 -3.24 -4.93
C LEU A 84 3.27 -2.83 -4.82
N LYS A 85 3.97 -3.24 -3.75
CA LYS A 85 5.41 -2.97 -3.60
C LYS A 85 6.22 -3.60 -4.73
N TYR A 86 5.89 -4.82 -5.14
CA TYR A 86 6.53 -5.46 -6.29
C TYR A 86 6.24 -4.70 -7.59
N LYS A 87 4.99 -4.33 -7.84
CA LYS A 87 4.60 -3.54 -9.02
C LYS A 87 5.40 -2.23 -9.10
N VAL A 88 5.43 -1.46 -8.01
CA VAL A 88 6.17 -0.19 -7.94
C VAL A 88 7.67 -0.44 -8.13
N LYS A 89 8.25 -1.43 -7.46
CA LYS A 89 9.69 -1.67 -7.54
C LYS A 89 10.12 -2.12 -8.93
N LEU A 90 9.35 -2.98 -9.59
CA LEU A 90 9.61 -3.41 -10.96
C LEU A 90 9.53 -2.25 -11.94
N LEU A 91 8.53 -1.38 -11.79
CA LEU A 91 8.41 -0.20 -12.64
C LEU A 91 9.58 0.75 -12.43
N LEU A 92 9.99 0.98 -11.19
CA LEU A 92 11.12 1.87 -10.91
C LEU A 92 12.48 1.25 -11.29
N SER A 93 12.63 -0.08 -11.31
CA SER A 93 13.88 -0.72 -11.72
C SER A 93 14.15 -0.67 -13.23
N THR A 94 13.15 -0.39 -14.06
CA THR A 94 13.35 -0.21 -15.51
C THR A 94 13.91 1.17 -15.89
N HIS A 95 14.09 2.06 -14.91
CA HIS A 95 14.61 3.40 -15.12
C HIS A 95 15.85 3.64 -14.27
N ASP A 96 16.83 4.34 -14.84
CA ASP A 96 17.98 4.81 -14.09
C ASP A 96 17.66 6.17 -13.44
N PHE A 97 17.63 6.17 -12.11
CA PHE A 97 17.31 7.33 -11.29
C PHE A 97 18.57 8.03 -10.75
N SER A 98 19.77 7.52 -11.03
CA SER A 98 21.03 7.93 -10.39
C SER A 98 21.35 9.42 -10.58
N ASP A 99 21.22 9.94 -11.79
CA ASP A 99 21.46 11.37 -12.09
C ASP A 99 20.41 12.29 -11.47
N CYS A 100 19.14 11.84 -11.43
CA CYS A 100 18.05 12.60 -10.86
C CYS A 100 18.18 12.68 -9.32
N PHE A 101 18.56 11.57 -8.67
CA PHE A 101 18.77 11.45 -7.22
C PHE A 101 20.24 11.54 -6.80
N SER A 102 21.06 12.24 -7.56
CA SER A 102 22.48 12.43 -7.26
C SER A 102 22.68 13.16 -5.92
N GLN A 103 23.88 13.03 -5.35
CA GLN A 103 24.24 13.70 -4.09
C GLN A 103 24.08 15.23 -4.18
N GLU A 104 24.33 15.81 -5.35
CA GLU A 104 24.17 17.25 -5.62
C GLU A 104 22.71 17.71 -5.56
N ASN A 105 21.77 16.82 -5.91
CA ASN A 105 20.34 17.11 -5.90
C ASN A 105 19.67 16.78 -4.56
N PHE A 106 20.31 16.00 -3.69
CA PHE A 106 19.72 15.54 -2.43
C PHE A 106 19.21 16.69 -1.54
N SER A 107 19.95 17.80 -1.49
CA SER A 107 19.55 18.99 -0.72
C SER A 107 18.26 19.64 -1.23
N LYS A 108 17.93 19.48 -2.51
CA LYS A 108 16.71 20.03 -3.11
C LYS A 108 15.48 19.21 -2.74
N PHE A 109 15.63 17.89 -2.67
CA PHE A 109 14.59 16.99 -2.15
C PHE A 109 14.37 17.15 -0.64
N ALA A 110 15.39 17.56 0.12
CA ALA A 110 15.27 17.84 1.54
C ALA A 110 14.32 19.02 1.87
N ALA A 111 13.95 19.84 0.88
CA ALA A 111 12.94 20.88 1.03
C ALA A 111 11.51 20.34 1.03
N CYS A 112 11.30 19.10 0.58
CA CYS A 112 10.01 18.45 0.69
C CYS A 112 9.67 18.15 2.16
N PRO A 113 8.37 18.17 2.53
CA PRO A 113 7.97 17.83 3.89
C PRO A 113 8.57 16.49 4.27
N VAL A 114 9.07 16.36 5.50
CA VAL A 114 9.56 15.07 6.01
C VAL A 114 8.47 14.05 5.75
N ALA A 115 8.82 12.98 5.03
CA ALA A 115 7.89 11.90 4.79
C ALA A 115 7.36 11.48 6.16
N PRO A 116 6.04 11.56 6.43
CA PRO A 116 5.48 10.87 7.57
C PRO A 116 5.90 9.39 7.47
N ASP A 117 5.70 8.60 8.53
CA ASP A 117 5.85 7.13 8.47
C ASP A 117 5.10 6.51 7.26
N CYS A 118 4.17 7.29 6.70
CA CYS A 118 3.65 7.15 5.36
C CYS A 118 3.86 8.34 4.40
N GLU A 119 4.34 8.03 3.20
CA GLU A 119 4.51 8.93 2.05
C GLU A 119 3.20 9.66 1.68
N SER A 120 2.96 10.85 2.24
CA SER A 120 1.76 11.65 1.98
C SER A 120 1.67 12.10 0.51
N GLU A 121 0.44 12.41 0.05
CA GLU A 121 0.22 13.05 -1.25
C GLU A 121 1.07 14.32 -1.40
N SER A 122 1.10 15.16 -0.37
CA SER A 122 1.90 16.39 -0.36
C SER A 122 3.40 16.14 -0.53
N PHE A 123 3.92 15.08 0.09
CA PHE A 123 5.30 14.66 -0.08
C PHE A 123 5.56 14.18 -1.52
N GLN A 124 4.72 13.29 -2.04
CA GLN A 124 4.87 12.74 -3.38
C GLN A 124 4.81 13.80 -4.49
N PHE A 125 3.87 14.75 -4.39
CA PHE A 125 3.78 15.86 -5.35
C PHE A 125 4.93 16.84 -5.21
N CYS A 126 5.45 17.06 -4.00
CA CYS A 126 6.68 17.84 -3.83
C CYS A 126 7.86 17.17 -4.52
N MET A 127 8.03 15.86 -4.37
CA MET A 127 9.10 15.11 -5.04
C MET A 127 9.03 15.30 -6.56
N VAL A 128 7.85 15.15 -7.17
CA VAL A 128 7.65 15.40 -8.61
C VAL A 128 8.01 16.83 -8.98
N SER A 129 7.52 17.82 -8.23
CA SER A 129 7.82 19.24 -8.52
C SER A 129 9.32 19.53 -8.46
N VAL A 130 10.04 18.94 -7.51
CA VAL A 130 11.50 19.02 -7.46
C VAL A 130 12.09 18.35 -8.70
N MET A 131 11.70 17.12 -9.03
CA MET A 131 12.21 16.42 -10.22
C MET A 131 12.00 17.22 -11.52
N GLU A 132 10.83 17.83 -11.71
CA GLU A 132 10.51 18.67 -12.86
C GLU A 132 11.40 19.92 -12.96
N SER A 133 11.90 20.43 -11.83
CA SER A 133 12.81 21.58 -11.79
C SER A 133 14.28 21.22 -12.10
N LEU A 134 14.62 19.93 -12.10
CA LEU A 134 16.00 19.46 -12.23
C LEU A 134 16.34 19.12 -13.68
N PRO A 135 17.40 19.71 -14.26
CA PRO A 135 17.83 19.37 -15.61
C PRO A 135 18.37 17.94 -15.73
N THR A 136 18.77 17.32 -14.62
CA THR A 136 19.26 15.93 -14.56
C THR A 136 18.13 14.90 -14.51
N CYS A 137 16.88 15.32 -14.28
CA CYS A 137 15.73 14.44 -14.31
C CYS A 137 15.09 14.48 -15.70
N SER A 138 15.22 13.40 -16.47
CA SER A 138 14.56 13.32 -17.77
C SER A 138 13.04 13.25 -17.61
N ARG A 139 12.29 13.72 -18.61
CA ARG A 139 10.83 13.62 -18.63
C ARG A 139 10.33 12.20 -18.38
N ALA A 140 10.98 11.19 -18.96
CA ALA A 140 10.63 9.78 -18.78
C ALA A 140 10.79 9.34 -17.31
N ILE A 141 11.82 9.82 -16.61
CA ILE A 141 12.04 9.55 -15.18
C ILE A 141 10.93 10.17 -14.33
N VAL A 142 10.53 11.42 -14.62
CA VAL A 142 9.45 12.11 -13.92
C VAL A 142 8.11 11.40 -14.14
N GLU A 143 7.80 11.01 -15.37
CA GLU A 143 6.58 10.28 -15.73
C GLU A 143 6.54 8.90 -15.03
N ALA A 144 7.66 8.17 -15.05
CA ALA A 144 7.79 6.89 -14.35
C ALA A 144 7.52 7.04 -12.86
N TYR A 145 8.16 8.00 -12.18
CA TYR A 145 7.92 8.26 -10.76
C TYR A 145 6.47 8.63 -10.48
N SER A 146 5.94 9.61 -11.23
CA SER A 146 4.58 10.14 -11.05
C SER A 146 3.52 9.06 -11.20
N SER A 147 3.74 8.11 -12.12
CA SER A 147 2.83 6.99 -12.35
C SER A 147 2.71 6.03 -11.16
N THR A 148 3.65 6.06 -10.19
CA THR A 148 3.62 5.20 -8.99
C THR A 148 3.00 5.85 -7.76
N ILE A 149 2.64 7.13 -7.83
CA ILE A 149 2.24 7.91 -6.65
C ILE A 149 1.02 7.29 -5.96
N GLN A 150 0.01 6.90 -6.74
CA GLN A 150 -1.22 6.34 -6.18
C GLN A 150 -0.97 4.98 -5.50
N GLU A 151 -0.14 4.14 -6.10
CA GLU A 151 0.27 2.86 -5.50
C GLU A 151 1.08 3.06 -4.22
N ARG A 152 2.01 4.03 -4.20
CA ARG A 152 2.78 4.39 -3.00
C ARG A 152 1.88 4.86 -1.87
N ILE A 153 0.92 5.74 -2.15
CA ILE A 153 -0.09 6.19 -1.19
C ILE A 153 -0.96 5.02 -0.73
N ARG A 154 -1.33 4.10 -1.62
CA ARG A 154 -2.15 2.92 -1.24
C ARG A 154 -1.38 1.94 -0.36
N ILE A 155 -0.11 1.64 -0.68
CA ILE A 155 0.80 0.85 0.19
C ILE A 155 0.79 1.43 1.60
N CYS A 156 0.74 2.75 1.69
CA CYS A 156 0.69 3.48 2.92
C CYS A 156 -0.61 3.29 3.70
N LYS A 157 -1.76 3.56 3.06
CA LYS A 157 -3.08 3.33 3.65
C LYS A 157 -3.27 1.88 4.12
N LEU A 158 -2.75 0.90 3.37
CA LEU A 158 -2.77 -0.52 3.75
C LEU A 158 -2.03 -0.79 5.07
N ARG A 159 -0.94 -0.07 5.36
CA ARG A 159 -0.22 -0.19 6.63
C ARG A 159 -1.03 0.36 7.79
N GLU A 160 -1.60 1.56 7.64
CA GLU A 160 -2.46 2.20 8.63
C GLU A 160 -3.69 1.33 8.95
N GLU A 161 -4.35 0.80 7.91
CA GLU A 161 -5.49 -0.10 8.07
C GLU A 161 -5.10 -1.38 8.84
N ARG A 162 -3.91 -1.95 8.62
CA ARG A 162 -3.45 -3.12 9.39
C ARG A 162 -3.18 -2.80 10.85
N GLU A 163 -2.65 -1.62 11.14
CA GLU A 163 -2.42 -1.17 12.51
C GLU A 163 -3.74 -0.96 13.24
N LEU A 164 -4.73 -0.35 12.55
CA LEU A 164 -6.10 -0.25 13.05
C LEU A 164 -6.68 -1.64 13.38
N TRP A 165 -6.56 -2.59 12.45
CA TRP A 165 -7.03 -3.96 12.69
C TRP A 165 -6.31 -4.66 13.84
N ARG A 166 -5.00 -4.46 13.98
CA ARG A 166 -4.22 -5.00 15.10
C ARG A 166 -4.73 -4.46 16.43
N ASN A 167 -4.99 -3.16 16.51
CA ASN A 167 -5.51 -2.50 17.72
C ASN A 167 -6.92 -3.01 18.07
N ILE A 168 -7.82 -3.10 17.08
CA ILE A 168 -9.17 -3.65 17.27
C ILE A 168 -9.11 -5.09 17.81
N THR A 169 -8.19 -5.88 17.29
CA THR A 169 -8.03 -7.29 17.64
C THR A 169 -7.48 -7.47 19.06
N GLN A 170 -6.47 -6.68 19.44
CA GLN A 170 -5.89 -6.71 20.80
C GLN A 170 -6.85 -6.23 21.89
N LEU A 171 -7.73 -5.27 21.58
CA LEU A 171 -8.74 -4.79 22.53
C LEU A 171 -9.84 -5.82 22.84
N ARG A 172 -9.92 -6.91 22.06
CA ARG A 172 -10.98 -7.94 22.17
C ARG A 172 -10.46 -9.31 22.61
N SER A 173 -9.14 -9.47 22.79
CA SER A 173 -8.47 -10.68 23.29
C SER A 173 -8.18 -10.58 24.78
#